data_AF-A0A1G0AQU6-F1
#
_entry.id   AF-A0A1G0AQU6-F1
#
_cell.length_a   1.000
_cell.length_b   1.000
_cell.length_c   1.000
_cell.angle_alpha   90.00
_cell.angle_beta   90.00
_cell.angle_gamma   90.00
#
_symmetry.space_group_name_H-M   'P 1'
#
loop_
_entity.id
_entity.type
_entity.pdbx_description
1 polymer ?
#
loop_
_entity_poly.entity_id
_entity_poly.type
_entity_poly.pdbx_seq_one_letter_code
_entity_poly.pdbx_strand_id
1 'polypeptide(L)'
;MGVASKALVYDAGRRIGEGYYAFFRGALAKDFAGRDSRGQLELLMSWTTRIGYGRFQVLDVRADEAVFSLDDSIEVESYGTSKGPVCYSIAGIVGSLVEAVLGGRAECEERACAAAGAPRCEFVIRLARDVDPDGPPGDG
;
A
#
# COMPACT_ATOMS: atom_id res chain seq x y z
N MET A 1 -3.86 1.65 19.96
CA MET A 1 -2.81 2.69 19.76
C MET A 1 -3.42 4.08 19.65
N GLY A 2 -2.72 5.11 20.14
CA GLY A 2 -3.10 6.51 19.93
C GLY A 2 -2.85 6.98 18.49
N VAL A 3 -3.47 8.08 18.06
CA VAL A 3 -3.41 8.59 16.67
C VAL A 3 -1.97 8.87 16.23
N ALA A 4 -1.16 9.49 17.09
CA ALA A 4 0.24 9.79 16.79
C ALA A 4 1.08 8.52 16.55
N SER A 5 0.89 7.48 17.38
CA SER A 5 1.61 6.21 17.21
C SER A 5 1.27 5.53 15.89
N LYS A 6 -0.01 5.55 15.49
CA LYS A 6 -0.46 5.00 14.20
C LYS A 6 0.21 5.72 13.02
N ALA A 7 0.26 7.05 13.07
CA ALA A 7 0.90 7.86 12.05
C ALA A 7 2.41 7.58 11.94
N LEU A 8 3.11 7.40 13.07
CA LEU A 8 4.52 7.03 13.09
C LEU A 8 4.78 5.65 12.45
N VAL A 9 3.94 4.65 12.78
CA VAL A 9 4.06 3.30 12.20
C VAL A 9 3.76 3.32 10.69
N TYR A 10 2.76 4.10 10.27
CA TYR A 10 2.45 4.31 8.86
C TYR A 10 3.62 4.95 8.09
N ASP A 11 4.21 6.02 8.63
CA ASP A 11 5.37 6.68 8.01
C ASP A 11 6.60 5.76 7.94
N ALA A 12 6.85 4.97 8.98
CA ALA A 12 7.89 3.94 8.96
C ALA A 12 7.63 2.92 7.84
N GLY A 13 6.38 2.47 7.69
CA GLY A 13 5.96 1.59 6.59
C GLY A 13 6.24 2.19 5.22
N ARG A 14 5.93 3.48 5.03
CA ARG A 14 6.25 4.18 3.76
C ARG A 14 7.73 4.15 3.44
N ARG A 15 8.60 4.47 4.40
CA ARG A 15 10.06 4.44 4.21
C ARG A 15 10.56 3.03 3.88
N ILE A 16 9.97 1.99 4.47
CA ILE A 16 10.26 0.60 4.13
C ILE A 16 9.87 0.32 2.68
N GLY A 17 8.67 0.72 2.24
CA GLY A 17 8.21 0.51 0.87
C GLY A 17 9.06 1.26 -0.16
N GLU A 18 9.46 2.50 0.11
CA GLU A 18 10.41 3.26 -0.73
C GLU A 18 11.76 2.52 -0.86
N GLY A 19 12.30 2.01 0.24
CA GLY A 19 13.52 1.19 0.25
C GLY A 19 13.35 -0.13 -0.52
N TYR A 20 12.21 -0.80 -0.36
CA TYR A 20 11.87 -2.02 -1.11
C TYR A 20 11.79 -1.74 -2.60
N TYR A 21 11.12 -0.66 -3.03
CA TYR A 21 11.08 -0.30 -4.43
C TYR A 21 12.48 -0.05 -5.00
N ALA A 22 13.30 0.74 -4.30
CA ALA A 22 14.67 1.01 -4.74
C ALA A 22 15.50 -0.27 -4.87
N PHE A 23 15.41 -1.17 -3.88
CA PHE A 23 16.10 -2.45 -3.89
C PHE A 23 15.60 -3.36 -5.01
N PHE A 24 14.29 -3.62 -5.09
CA PHE A 24 13.71 -4.55 -6.06
C PHE A 24 13.84 -4.05 -7.49
N ARG A 25 13.65 -2.75 -7.75
CA ARG A 25 13.84 -2.18 -9.09
C ARG A 25 15.27 -2.38 -9.60
N GLY A 26 16.27 -2.33 -8.70
CA GLY A 26 17.66 -2.63 -9.02
C GLY A 26 17.93 -4.13 -9.18
N ALA A 27 17.60 -4.92 -8.16
CA ALA A 27 17.88 -6.36 -8.11
C ALA A 27 17.10 -7.17 -9.14
N LEU A 28 15.91 -6.70 -9.52
CA LEU A 28 14.97 -7.36 -10.43
C LEU A 28 14.76 -6.54 -11.70
N ALA A 29 15.74 -5.71 -12.10
CA ALA A 29 15.59 -4.81 -13.25
C ALA A 29 15.10 -5.51 -14.53
N LYS A 30 15.55 -6.75 -14.77
CA LYS A 30 15.10 -7.58 -15.91
C LYS A 30 13.64 -8.01 -15.78
N ASP A 31 13.19 -8.32 -14.57
CA ASP A 31 11.80 -8.73 -14.32
C ASP A 31 10.85 -7.53 -14.39
N PHE A 32 11.30 -6.34 -13.99
CA PHE A 32 10.55 -5.09 -14.16
C PHE A 32 10.43 -4.66 -15.62
N ALA A 33 11.47 -4.91 -16.43
CA ALA A 33 11.52 -4.47 -17.81
C ALA A 33 10.35 -5.05 -18.63
N GLY A 34 9.59 -4.16 -19.28
CA GLY A 34 8.45 -4.53 -20.13
C GLY A 34 7.15 -4.86 -19.40
N ARG A 35 7.10 -4.78 -18.06
CA ARG A 35 5.86 -4.89 -17.29
C ARG A 35 5.12 -3.55 -17.23
N ASP A 36 3.81 -3.62 -17.41
CA ASP A 36 2.90 -2.52 -17.07
C ASP A 36 2.79 -2.34 -15.55
N SER A 37 2.06 -1.31 -15.12
CA SER A 37 1.90 -0.99 -13.70
C SER A 37 1.33 -2.17 -12.89
N ARG A 38 0.38 -2.93 -13.46
CA ARG A 38 -0.17 -4.12 -12.81
C ARG A 38 0.91 -5.17 -12.58
N GLY A 39 1.66 -5.52 -13.61
CA GLY A 39 2.71 -6.51 -13.54
C GLY A 39 3.85 -6.12 -12.58
N GLN A 40 4.16 -4.83 -12.47
CA GLN A 40 5.15 -4.33 -11.50
C GLN A 40 4.64 -4.45 -10.05
N LEU A 41 3.38 -4.06 -9.80
CA LEU A 41 2.76 -4.21 -8.48
C LEU A 41 2.63 -5.67 -8.07
N GLU A 42 2.22 -6.56 -8.98
CA GLU A 42 2.19 -8.01 -8.73
C GLU A 42 3.57 -8.56 -8.36
N LEU A 43 4.62 -8.15 -9.06
CA LEU A 43 5.99 -8.56 -8.75
C LEU A 43 6.38 -8.09 -7.35
N LEU A 44 6.18 -6.80 -7.03
CA LEU A 44 6.46 -6.24 -5.71
C LEU A 44 5.68 -6.97 -4.61
N MET A 45 4.38 -7.18 -4.80
CA MET A 45 3.51 -7.88 -3.86
C MET A 45 3.91 -9.35 -3.66
N SER A 46 4.43 -10.01 -4.70
CA SER A 46 4.96 -11.37 -4.56
C SER A 46 6.19 -11.41 -3.66
N TRP A 47 7.04 -10.38 -3.70
CA TRP A 47 8.22 -10.29 -2.86
C TRP A 47 7.89 -9.88 -1.42
N THR A 48 6.99 -8.93 -1.21
CA THR A 48 6.51 -8.59 0.15
C THR A 48 5.85 -9.79 0.80
N THR A 49 5.12 -10.62 0.03
CA THR A 49 4.58 -11.90 0.50
C THR A 49 5.68 -12.86 0.95
N ARG A 50 6.74 -13.04 0.14
CA ARG A 50 7.87 -13.92 0.47
C ARG A 50 8.65 -13.48 1.71
N ILE A 51 8.62 -12.19 2.04
CA ILE A 51 9.30 -11.62 3.22
C ILE A 51 8.46 -11.78 4.49
N GLY A 52 7.20 -12.20 4.37
CA GLY A 52 6.37 -12.62 5.50
C GLY A 52 5.35 -11.59 6.00
N TYR A 53 5.00 -10.58 5.20
CA TYR A 53 3.94 -9.62 5.57
C TYR A 53 2.52 -10.21 5.52
N GLY A 54 2.36 -11.37 4.90
CA GLY A 54 1.10 -12.03 4.59
C GLY A 54 0.96 -12.28 3.08
N ARG A 55 -0.17 -12.82 2.63
CA ARG A 55 -0.40 -13.14 1.21
C ARG A 55 -1.13 -12.01 0.50
N PHE A 56 -0.40 -11.25 -0.32
CA PHE A 56 -0.97 -10.18 -1.13
C PHE A 56 -1.59 -10.70 -2.43
N GLN A 57 -2.67 -10.07 -2.87
CA GLN A 57 -3.23 -10.20 -4.22
C GLN A 57 -3.56 -8.82 -4.77
N VAL A 58 -3.21 -8.59 -6.04
CA VAL A 58 -3.59 -7.38 -6.79
C VAL A 58 -4.98 -7.60 -7.39
N LEU A 59 -5.98 -6.86 -6.90
CA LEU A 59 -7.37 -6.99 -7.32
C LEU A 59 -7.65 -6.13 -8.56
N ASP A 60 -7.34 -4.84 -8.49
CA ASP A 60 -7.55 -3.88 -9.58
C ASP A 60 -6.38 -2.89 -9.66
N VAL A 61 -6.07 -2.45 -10.89
CA VAL A 61 -5.06 -1.41 -11.16
C VAL A 61 -5.56 -0.54 -12.30
N ARG A 62 -5.67 0.75 -12.01
CA ARG A 62 -6.05 1.82 -12.95
C ARG A 62 -4.93 2.86 -12.98
N ALA A 63 -5.09 3.90 -13.79
CA ALA A 63 -4.10 4.96 -13.92
C ALA A 63 -3.86 5.72 -12.60
N ASP A 64 -4.90 5.87 -11.78
CA ASP A 64 -4.91 6.67 -10.55
C ASP A 64 -5.30 5.88 -9.30
N GLU A 65 -5.51 4.56 -9.40
CA GLU A 65 -5.98 3.73 -8.29
C GLU A 65 -5.38 2.32 -8.37
N ALA A 66 -5.08 1.73 -7.22
CA ALA A 66 -4.77 0.30 -7.08
C ALA A 66 -5.50 -0.29 -5.87
N VAL A 67 -5.95 -1.53 -6.00
CA VAL A 67 -6.67 -2.26 -4.95
C VAL A 67 -5.96 -3.58 -4.66
N PHE A 68 -5.69 -3.84 -3.38
CA PHE A 68 -5.04 -5.07 -2.92
C PHE A 68 -5.85 -5.74 -1.83
N SER A 69 -5.85 -7.08 -1.82
CA SER A 69 -6.21 -7.83 -0.62
C SER A 69 -4.98 -8.43 0.06
N LEU A 70 -5.09 -8.63 1.37
CA LEU A 70 -4.08 -9.30 2.18
C LEU A 70 -4.74 -10.32 3.11
N ASP A 71 -4.37 -11.58 2.93
CA ASP A 71 -4.67 -12.67 3.85
C ASP A 71 -3.48 -12.90 4.79
N ASP A 72 -3.74 -13.42 6.00
CA ASP A 72 -2.72 -13.74 7.01
C ASP A 72 -1.73 -12.60 7.27
N SER A 73 -2.27 -11.40 7.50
CA SER A 73 -1.49 -10.21 7.83
C SER A 73 -0.72 -10.40 9.14
N ILE A 74 0.59 -10.16 9.10
CA ILE A 74 1.45 -10.20 10.29
C ILE A 74 1.03 -9.16 11.35
N GLU A 75 0.51 -8.01 10.93
CA GLU A 75 0.01 -6.98 11.86
C GLU A 75 -1.30 -7.42 12.53
N VAL A 76 -2.18 -8.12 11.82
CA VAL A 76 -3.39 -8.71 12.40
C VAL A 76 -3.03 -9.80 13.41
N GLU A 77 -2.11 -10.69 13.06
CA GLU A 77 -1.64 -11.75 13.96
C GLU A 77 -1.02 -11.17 15.23
N SER A 78 -0.22 -10.11 15.09
CA SER A 78 0.46 -9.45 16.22
C SER A 78 -0.48 -8.63 17.10
N TYR A 79 -1.49 -7.98 16.52
CA TYR A 79 -2.40 -7.09 17.24
C TYR A 79 -3.59 -7.82 17.87
N GLY A 80 -4.10 -8.85 17.19
CA GLY A 80 -5.35 -9.52 17.55
C GLY A 80 -6.61 -8.70 17.23
N THR A 81 -7.74 -9.10 17.80
CA THR A 81 -9.06 -8.47 17.53
C THR A 81 -9.09 -6.99 17.92
N SER A 82 -9.74 -6.20 17.07
CA SER A 82 -9.77 -4.73 17.13
C SER A 82 -11.16 -4.20 16.75
N LYS A 83 -11.47 -2.97 17.15
CA LYS A 83 -12.67 -2.25 16.71
C LYS A 83 -12.54 -1.64 15.31
N GLY A 84 -11.34 -1.67 14.72
CA GLY A 84 -11.07 -1.06 13.42
C GLY A 84 -9.75 -1.53 12.82
N PRO A 85 -9.35 -0.94 11.68
CA PRO A 85 -8.15 -1.35 10.95
C PRO A 85 -6.87 -1.21 11.76
N VAL A 86 -5.92 -2.13 11.57
CA VAL A 86 -4.66 -2.20 12.35
C VAL A 86 -3.40 -2.33 11.50
N CYS A 87 -3.49 -2.50 10.18
CA CYS A 87 -2.35 -2.76 9.31
C CYS A 87 -1.66 -1.45 8.90
N TYR A 88 -1.20 -0.67 9.87
CA TYR A 88 -0.70 0.68 9.64
C TYR A 88 0.62 0.68 8.85
N SER A 89 1.54 -0.24 9.18
CA SER A 89 2.83 -0.30 8.48
C SER A 89 2.64 -0.81 7.05
N ILE A 90 1.80 -1.83 6.87
CA ILE A 90 1.45 -2.39 5.57
C ILE A 90 0.78 -1.35 4.69
N ALA A 91 -0.16 -0.56 5.24
CA ALA A 91 -0.79 0.55 4.51
C ALA A 91 0.25 1.56 4.00
N GLY A 92 1.28 1.87 4.80
CA GLY A 92 2.40 2.71 4.38
C GLY A 92 3.26 2.06 3.28
N ILE A 93 3.59 0.78 3.43
CA ILE A 93 4.36 0.01 2.44
C ILE A 93 3.64 0.00 1.09
N VAL A 94 2.39 -0.46 1.04
CA VAL A 94 1.66 -0.57 -0.24
C VAL A 94 1.37 0.79 -0.86
N GLY A 95 1.09 1.81 -0.03
CA GLY A 95 0.88 3.18 -0.51
C GLY A 95 2.11 3.71 -1.24
N SER A 96 3.28 3.64 -0.62
CA SER A 96 4.53 4.11 -1.23
C SER A 96 4.97 3.30 -2.46
N LEU A 97 4.70 1.99 -2.50
CA LEU A 97 4.96 1.16 -3.69
C LEU A 97 4.08 1.58 -4.87
N VAL A 98 2.81 1.91 -4.62
CA VAL A 98 1.89 2.43 -5.65
C VAL A 98 2.33 3.81 -6.14
N GLU A 99 2.73 4.71 -5.25
CA GLU A 99 3.29 6.02 -5.63
C GLU A 99 4.47 5.87 -6.60
N ALA A 100 5.36 4.93 -6.31
CA ALA A 100 6.54 4.67 -7.12
C ALA A 100 6.23 4.06 -8.49
N VAL A 101 5.17 3.24 -8.59
CA VAL A 101 4.78 2.57 -9.84
C VAL A 101 3.85 3.41 -10.71
N LEU A 102 2.86 4.08 -10.11
CA LEU A 102 1.89 4.89 -10.85
C LEU A 102 2.36 6.34 -11.06
N GLY A 103 3.33 6.81 -10.29
CA GLY A 103 3.92 8.13 -10.44
C GLY A 103 3.04 9.23 -9.88
N GLY A 104 3.17 9.50 -8.59
CA GLY A 104 2.46 10.58 -7.91
C GLY A 104 2.39 10.33 -6.41
N ARG A 105 1.89 11.31 -5.64
CA ARG A 105 1.54 11.10 -4.23
C ARG A 105 0.25 10.30 -4.14
N ALA A 106 0.11 9.45 -3.13
CA ALA A 106 -1.06 8.60 -2.98
C ALA A 106 -1.55 8.53 -1.53
N GLU A 107 -2.85 8.36 -1.39
CA GLU A 107 -3.52 8.08 -0.13
C GLU A 107 -3.89 6.59 -0.08
N CYS A 108 -3.65 5.95 1.05
CA CYS A 108 -3.96 4.53 1.27
C CYS A 108 -5.02 4.40 2.35
N GLU A 109 -6.12 3.71 2.02
CA GLU A 109 -7.24 3.41 2.91
C GLU A 109 -7.33 1.89 3.12
N GLU A 110 -7.19 1.41 4.37
CA GLU A 110 -7.53 0.03 4.73
C GLU A 110 -9.05 -0.08 4.93
N ARG A 111 -9.77 -0.43 3.86
CA ARG A 111 -11.24 -0.47 3.82
C ARG A 111 -11.84 -1.62 4.60
N ALA A 112 -11.12 -2.73 4.67
CA ALA A 112 -11.51 -3.92 5.41
C ALA A 112 -10.29 -4.46 6.15
N CYS A 113 -10.50 -4.99 7.36
CA CYS A 113 -9.43 -5.54 8.18
C CYS A 113 -9.90 -6.80 8.90
N ALA A 114 -9.09 -7.87 8.84
CA ALA A 114 -9.41 -9.12 9.51
C ALA A 114 -9.45 -8.97 11.04
N ALA A 115 -8.62 -8.10 11.61
CA ALA A 115 -8.69 -7.77 13.04
C ALA A 115 -10.04 -7.16 13.45
N ALA A 116 -10.73 -6.50 12.52
CA ALA A 116 -12.05 -5.92 12.72
C ALA A 116 -13.22 -6.85 12.31
N GLY A 117 -12.93 -8.11 12.00
CA GLY A 117 -13.93 -9.13 11.66
C GLY A 117 -14.24 -9.29 10.18
N ALA A 118 -13.52 -8.60 9.28
CA ALA A 118 -13.61 -8.87 7.84
C ALA A 118 -12.95 -10.23 7.49
N PRO A 119 -13.32 -10.88 6.38
CA PRO A 119 -12.70 -12.15 5.99
C PRO A 119 -11.22 -12.03 5.60
N ARG A 120 -10.80 -10.83 5.15
CA ARG A 120 -9.42 -10.49 4.78
C ARG A 120 -9.22 -8.98 4.89
N CYS A 121 -7.98 -8.51 4.84
CA CYS A 121 -7.72 -7.07 4.76
C CYS A 121 -7.79 -6.60 3.31
N GLU A 122 -8.28 -5.38 3.09
CA GLU A 122 -8.38 -4.77 1.76
C GLU A 122 -7.89 -3.33 1.82
N PHE A 123 -7.03 -2.96 0.87
CA PHE A 123 -6.43 -1.65 0.75
C PHE A 123 -6.81 -1.04 -0.57
N VAL A 124 -7.26 0.21 -0.54
CA VAL A 124 -7.46 1.03 -1.74
C VAL A 124 -6.50 2.20 -1.69
N ILE A 125 -5.68 2.32 -2.73
CA ILE A 125 -4.68 3.37 -2.86
C ILE A 125 -5.06 4.23 -4.05
N ARG A 126 -5.21 5.54 -3.83
CA ARG A 126 -5.54 6.52 -4.87
C ARG A 126 -4.44 7.54 -4.98
N LEU A 127 -4.02 7.86 -6.20
CA LEU A 127 -3.19 9.03 -6.41
C LEU A 127 -3.96 10.26 -5.94
N ALA A 128 -3.33 11.08 -5.11
CA ALA A 128 -3.84 12.40 -4.79
C ALA A 128 -3.92 13.14 -6.12
N ARG A 129 -5.12 13.62 -6.48
CA ARG A 129 -5.21 14.61 -7.54
C ARG A 129 -4.41 15.80 -7.04
N ASP A 130 -3.39 16.19 -7.80
CA ASP A 130 -2.77 17.50 -7.59
C ASP A 130 -3.92 18.51 -7.61
N VAL A 131 -4.22 19.10 -6.47
CA VAL A 131 -4.82 20.43 -6.47
C VAL A 131 -3.70 21.27 -7.06
N ASP A 132 -3.90 21.73 -8.29
CA ASP A 132 -3.03 22.73 -8.90
C ASP A 132 -2.78 23.83 -7.86
N PRO A 133 -1.54 24.02 -7.36
CA PRO A 133 -1.26 25.04 -6.35
C PRO A 133 -1.55 26.46 -6.88
N ASP A 134 -1.65 26.62 -8.21
CA ASP A 134 -2.04 27.84 -8.91
C ASP A 134 -3.47 27.76 -9.51
N GLY A 135 -4.21 26.69 -9.23
CA GLY A 135 -5.57 26.50 -9.72
C GLY A 135 -6.54 27.42 -8.99
N PRO A 136 -7.55 28.00 -9.68
CA PRO A 136 -8.54 28.82 -8.99
C PRO A 136 -9.23 27.96 -7.92
N PRO A 137 -9.48 28.50 -6.71
CA PRO A 137 -10.20 27.77 -5.69
C PRO A 137 -11.56 27.36 -6.25
N GLY A 138 -11.79 26.05 -6.29
CA GLY A 138 -13.07 25.48 -6.70
C GLY A 138 -14.18 26.04 -5.82
N ASP A 139 -15.22 26.54 -6.47
CA ASP A 139 -16.47 27.00 -5.89
C ASP A 139 -17.27 25.80 -5.37
N GLY A 140 -17.00 25.46 -4.10
CA GLY A 140 -17.76 24.48 -3.31
C GLY A 140 -18.14 25.06 -1.95
#